data_AF-A0A6V8P2B0-F1
#
_entry.id   AF-A0A6V8P2B0-F1
#
_cell.length_a   1.000
_cell.length_b   1.000
_cell.length_c   1.000
_cell.angle_alpha   90.00
_cell.angle_beta   90.00
_cell.angle_gamma   90.00
#
_symmetry.space_group_name_H-M   'P 1'
#
loop_
_entity.id
_entity.type
_entity.pdbx_description
1 polymer ?
#
loop_
_entity_poly.entity_id
_entity_poly.type
_entity_poly.pdbx_seq_one_letter_code
_entity_poly.pdbx_strand_id
1 'polypeptide(L)'
;LTSPRKGHFQKAGVKATRYLAEIRVEELNGYELGQEIKVSVLEEGESVKVTGVSRGKGFAGVVKRYGFHGGPGTHGSMFHRAPGSIGASSFPSRVDKGKRLPGRMGGQRVTTRGSKVVRVDQEKNLILLKGSTPGPKGGWVLIQEDRKKR
;
A
#
# COMPACT_ATOMS: atom_id res chain seq x y z
N LEU A 1 -24.04 -1.93 9.18
CA LEU A 1 -24.00 -2.01 7.70
C LEU A 1 -25.10 -1.15 7.13
N THR A 2 -24.79 -0.34 6.12
CA THR A 2 -25.80 0.47 5.40
C THR A 2 -26.76 -0.43 4.63
N SER A 3 -28.01 0.00 4.44
CA SER A 3 -29.06 -0.80 3.78
C SER A 3 -28.64 -1.32 2.38
N PRO A 4 -27.95 -0.54 1.51
CA PRO A 4 -27.49 -1.05 0.23
C PRO A 4 -26.48 -2.20 0.35
N ARG A 5 -25.55 -2.12 1.32
CA ARG A 5 -24.56 -3.19 1.55
C ARG A 5 -25.21 -4.47 2.06
N LYS A 6 -26.25 -4.36 2.91
CA LYS A 6 -27.01 -5.52 3.39
C LYS A 6 -27.66 -6.28 2.23
N GLY A 7 -28.32 -5.56 1.31
CA GLY A 7 -28.95 -6.17 0.14
C GLY A 7 -27.95 -6.84 -0.80
N HIS A 8 -26.75 -6.26 -0.98
CA HIS A 8 -25.68 -6.87 -1.77
C HIS A 8 -25.22 -8.22 -1.21
N PHE A 9 -24.96 -8.30 0.11
CA PHE A 9 -24.55 -9.55 0.76
C PHE A 9 -25.67 -10.61 0.76
N GLN A 10 -26.92 -10.20 0.97
CA GLN A 10 -28.08 -11.11 0.92
C GLN A 10 -28.26 -11.74 -0.46
N LYS A 11 -28.13 -10.96 -1.55
CA LYS A 11 -28.20 -11.49 -2.92
C LYS A 11 -27.10 -12.49 -3.22
N ALA A 12 -25.91 -12.29 -2.65
CA ALA A 12 -24.77 -13.20 -2.81
C ALA A 12 -24.81 -14.41 -1.85
N GLY A 13 -25.76 -14.48 -0.91
CA GLY A 13 -25.87 -15.59 0.05
C GLY A 13 -24.74 -15.67 1.09
N VAL A 14 -23.94 -14.61 1.25
CA VAL A 14 -22.74 -14.61 2.12
C VAL A 14 -22.93 -13.80 3.39
N LYS A 15 -22.21 -14.19 4.46
CA LYS A 15 -22.14 -13.40 5.69
C LYS A 15 -21.49 -12.05 5.40
N ALA A 16 -22.02 -10.99 6.00
CA ALA A 16 -21.48 -9.66 5.80
C ALA A 16 -20.05 -9.54 6.34
N THR A 17 -19.14 -9.04 5.51
CA THR A 17 -17.72 -8.89 5.82
C THR A 17 -17.33 -7.43 6.07
N ARG A 18 -16.20 -7.24 6.77
CA ARG A 18 -15.66 -5.90 7.08
C ARG A 18 -14.99 -5.24 5.87
N TYR A 19 -14.32 -6.04 5.05
CA TYR A 19 -13.55 -5.58 3.89
C TYR A 19 -14.08 -6.25 2.62
N LEU A 20 -14.16 -5.45 1.56
CA LEU A 20 -14.49 -5.88 0.21
C LEU A 20 -13.36 -5.41 -0.70
N ALA A 21 -12.87 -6.30 -1.54
CA ALA A 21 -11.84 -6.00 -2.52
C ALA A 21 -12.05 -6.84 -3.76
N GLU A 22 -11.68 -6.28 -4.90
CA GLU A 22 -11.74 -6.96 -6.19
C GLU A 22 -10.35 -7.51 -6.54
N ILE A 23 -10.32 -8.73 -7.06
CA ILE A 23 -9.12 -9.38 -7.57
C ILE A 23 -9.35 -9.64 -9.05
N ARG A 24 -8.48 -9.10 -9.90
CA ARG A 24 -8.56 -9.33 -11.33
C ARG A 24 -7.94 -10.68 -11.65
N VAL A 25 -8.76 -11.62 -12.11
CA VAL A 25 -8.36 -12.94 -12.60
C VAL A 25 -8.41 -12.98 -14.13
N GLU A 26 -7.68 -13.91 -14.76
CA GLU A 26 -7.70 -14.08 -16.23
C GLU A 26 -8.87 -14.95 -16.67
N GLU A 27 -9.16 -16.01 -15.93
CA GLU A 27 -10.30 -16.87 -16.13
C GLU A 27 -11.15 -16.91 -14.85
N LEU A 28 -12.47 -16.91 -15.03
CA LEU A 28 -13.44 -17.01 -13.94
C LEU A 28 -13.89 -18.46 -13.70
N ASN A 29 -13.53 -19.37 -14.60
CA ASN A 29 -13.90 -20.77 -14.55
C ASN A 29 -13.20 -21.43 -13.34
N GLY A 30 -13.94 -21.62 -12.24
CA GLY A 30 -13.42 -22.20 -11.00
C GLY A 30 -13.75 -21.45 -9.72
N TYR A 31 -14.42 -20.29 -9.81
CA TYR A 31 -14.91 -19.57 -8.64
C TYR A 31 -16.43 -19.56 -8.55
N GLU A 32 -16.96 -20.03 -7.43
CA GLU A 32 -18.39 -20.01 -7.13
C GLU A 32 -18.75 -18.87 -6.18
N LEU A 33 -19.95 -18.31 -6.33
CA LEU A 33 -20.45 -17.30 -5.40
C LEU A 33 -20.60 -17.91 -4.00
N GLY A 34 -19.91 -17.31 -3.03
CA GLY A 34 -19.92 -17.76 -1.64
C GLY A 34 -18.85 -18.79 -1.27
N GLN A 35 -17.99 -19.17 -2.21
CA GLN A 35 -16.83 -20.01 -1.94
C GLN A 35 -15.90 -19.36 -0.89
N GLU A 36 -15.53 -20.14 0.13
CA GLU A 36 -14.54 -19.73 1.12
C GLU A 36 -13.12 -19.96 0.60
N ILE A 37 -12.30 -18.91 0.60
CA ILE A 37 -10.89 -18.97 0.22
C ILE A 37 -10.04 -19.04 1.49
N LYS A 38 -9.39 -20.18 1.73
CA LYS A 38 -8.49 -20.40 2.86
C LYS A 38 -7.03 -20.14 2.47
N VAL A 39 -6.14 -20.13 3.48
CA VAL A 39 -4.69 -19.92 3.27
C VAL A 39 -4.01 -21.06 2.49
N SER A 40 -4.68 -22.20 2.33
CA SER A 40 -4.20 -23.37 1.58
C SER A 40 -4.04 -23.13 0.08
N VAL A 41 -4.53 -22.00 -0.45
CA VAL A 41 -4.35 -21.62 -1.86
C VAL A 41 -2.92 -21.19 -2.16
N LEU A 42 -2.12 -20.86 -1.13
CA LEU A 42 -0.72 -20.46 -1.27
C LEU A 42 0.19 -21.59 -0.80
N GLU A 43 1.32 -21.74 -1.48
CA GLU A 43 2.34 -22.74 -1.15
C GLU A 43 3.58 -22.10 -0.52
N GLU A 44 4.33 -22.88 0.25
CA GLU A 44 5.60 -22.44 0.81
C GLU A 44 6.63 -22.23 -0.31
N GLY A 45 7.37 -21.12 -0.28
CA GLY A 45 8.33 -20.75 -1.31
C GLY A 45 7.78 -19.91 -2.45
N GLU A 46 6.46 -19.80 -2.58
CA GLU A 46 5.81 -18.99 -3.61
C GLU A 46 6.12 -17.49 -3.43
N SER A 47 6.18 -16.75 -4.55
CA SER A 47 6.40 -15.30 -4.56
C SER A 47 5.10 -14.55 -4.80
N VAL A 48 4.72 -13.73 -3.82
CA VAL A 48 3.47 -12.98 -3.82
C VAL A 48 3.71 -11.46 -3.79
N LYS A 49 2.71 -10.70 -4.24
CA LYS A 49 2.65 -9.26 -4.04
C LYS A 49 1.65 -8.93 -2.93
N VAL A 50 2.04 -8.04 -2.04
CA VAL A 50 1.25 -7.60 -0.89
C VAL A 50 0.88 -6.15 -1.07
N THR A 51 -0.41 -5.87 -1.12
CA THR A 51 -0.92 -4.50 -1.23
C THR A 51 -1.58 -4.08 0.07
N GLY A 52 -1.28 -2.89 0.56
CA GLY A 52 -1.86 -2.36 1.79
C GLY A 52 -1.81 -0.84 1.85
N VAL A 53 -2.42 -0.27 2.88
CA VAL A 53 -2.33 1.17 3.13
C VAL A 53 -1.14 1.44 4.03
N SER A 54 -0.15 2.16 3.50
CA SER A 54 1.06 2.54 4.24
C SER A 54 0.74 3.32 5.52
N ARG A 55 1.56 3.13 6.56
CA ARG A 55 1.40 3.85 7.83
C ARG A 55 1.48 5.36 7.61
N GLY A 56 0.47 6.08 8.09
CA GLY A 56 0.42 7.54 8.05
C GLY A 56 1.53 8.18 8.89
N LYS A 57 2.13 9.25 8.37
CA LYS A 57 3.20 10.02 9.03
C LYS A 57 2.81 11.50 9.26
N GLY A 58 1.55 11.86 9.03
CA GLY A 58 1.05 13.24 9.16
C GLY A 58 1.57 14.18 8.07
N PHE A 59 1.60 15.48 8.36
CA PHE A 59 2.27 16.47 7.51
C PHE A 59 3.78 16.33 7.69
N ALA A 60 4.50 16.05 6.60
CA ALA A 60 5.93 15.85 6.60
C ALA A 60 6.65 16.94 5.79
N GLY A 61 7.71 17.49 6.39
CA GLY A 61 8.65 18.38 5.71
C GLY A 61 9.42 17.66 4.58
N VAL A 62 10.01 18.42 3.67
CA VAL A 62 10.71 17.91 2.47
C VAL A 62 11.87 16.96 2.77
N VAL A 63 12.61 17.21 3.85
CA VAL A 63 13.69 16.32 4.29
C VAL A 63 13.15 14.92 4.62
N LYS A 64 12.07 14.84 5.41
CA LYS A 64 11.46 13.55 5.80
C LYS A 64 10.69 12.90 4.65
N ARG A 65 10.03 13.70 3.81
CA ARG A 65 9.14 13.22 2.74
C ARG A 65 9.90 12.75 1.49
N TYR A 66 10.98 13.44 1.14
CA TYR A 66 11.71 13.21 -0.12
C TYR A 66 13.23 13.07 0.05
N GLY A 67 13.76 13.12 1.28
CA GLY A 67 15.20 12.96 1.52
C GLY A 67 16.03 14.17 1.08
N PHE A 68 15.47 15.39 1.10
CA PHE A 68 16.23 16.60 0.77
C PHE A 68 17.37 16.79 1.78
N HIS A 69 18.55 17.20 1.31
CA HIS A 69 19.73 17.40 2.15
C HIS A 69 19.57 18.54 3.16
N GLY A 70 18.86 19.62 2.79
CA GLY A 70 18.77 20.83 3.60
C GLY A 70 19.97 21.76 3.40
N GLY A 71 20.09 22.78 4.23
CA GLY A 71 21.24 23.69 4.26
C GLY A 71 22.16 23.45 5.46
N PRO A 72 23.32 24.13 5.52
CA PRO A 72 24.31 23.92 6.58
C PRO A 72 23.74 24.26 7.96
N GLY A 73 24.21 23.53 8.98
CA GLY A 73 23.87 23.76 10.39
C GLY A 73 24.74 24.81 11.09
N THR A 74 25.85 25.19 10.48
CA THR A 74 26.84 26.15 11.00
C THR A 74 26.98 27.36 10.07
N HIS A 75 27.97 28.23 10.34
CA HIS A 75 28.29 29.41 9.53
C HIS A 75 27.14 30.41 9.37
N GLY A 76 26.34 30.63 10.42
CA GLY A 76 25.30 31.65 10.45
C GLY A 76 24.06 31.36 9.58
N SER A 77 23.93 30.14 9.07
CA SER A 77 22.76 29.74 8.26
C SER A 77 21.48 29.73 9.09
N MET A 78 20.45 30.41 8.57
CA MET A 78 19.06 30.33 9.07
C MET A 78 18.22 29.30 8.28
N PHE A 79 18.86 28.57 7.36
CA PHE A 79 18.20 27.72 6.38
C PHE A 79 18.68 26.28 6.55
N HIS A 80 17.99 25.50 7.39
CA HIS A 80 18.42 24.12 7.68
C HIS A 80 17.58 23.06 6.96
N ARG A 81 16.24 23.15 7.04
CA ARG A 81 15.32 22.08 6.57
C ARG A 81 14.29 22.54 5.53
N ALA A 82 14.48 23.73 4.99
CA ALA A 82 13.59 24.32 4.00
C ALA A 82 13.87 23.77 2.58
N PRO A 83 12.91 23.87 1.63
CA PRO A 83 12.92 23.16 0.35
C PRO A 83 13.91 23.65 -0.71
N GLY A 84 14.50 24.82 -0.49
CA GLY A 84 15.43 25.45 -1.42
C GLY A 84 14.68 26.17 -2.52
N SER A 85 15.31 26.33 -3.67
CA SER A 85 14.66 26.98 -4.80
C SER A 85 13.46 26.16 -5.31
N ILE A 86 12.32 26.84 -5.41
CA ILE A 86 11.07 26.25 -5.88
C ILE A 86 10.87 26.38 -7.40
N GLY A 87 11.64 27.24 -8.09
CA GLY A 87 11.51 27.48 -9.53
C GLY A 87 12.71 28.20 -10.13
N ALA A 88 12.66 28.41 -11.45
CA ALA A 88 13.60 29.27 -12.17
C ALA A 88 13.13 30.73 -12.16
N SER A 89 14.00 31.66 -12.58
CA SER A 89 13.73 33.11 -12.57
C SER A 89 12.70 33.52 -13.66
N SER A 90 13.15 33.89 -14.87
CA SER A 90 12.25 34.50 -15.88
C SER A 90 11.49 33.51 -16.75
N PHE A 91 11.94 32.27 -16.92
CA PHE A 91 11.22 31.23 -17.64
C PHE A 91 11.33 29.94 -16.83
N PRO A 92 10.23 29.26 -16.44
CA PRO A 92 8.84 29.38 -16.92
C PRO A 92 7.90 30.31 -16.10
N SER A 93 8.44 31.18 -15.22
CA SER A 93 7.68 32.11 -14.35
C SER A 93 6.58 31.46 -13.48
N ARG A 94 6.69 30.17 -13.22
CA ARG A 94 5.75 29.42 -12.38
C ARG A 94 6.46 28.26 -11.69
N VAL A 95 5.83 27.72 -10.66
CA VAL A 95 6.26 26.44 -10.09
C VAL A 95 5.71 25.30 -10.93
N ASP A 96 6.58 24.42 -11.42
CA ASP A 96 6.17 23.29 -12.23
C ASP A 96 5.31 22.29 -11.47
N LYS A 97 4.34 21.71 -12.18
CA LYS A 97 3.48 20.64 -11.63
C LYS A 97 4.35 19.45 -11.22
N GLY A 98 4.09 18.92 -10.03
CA GLY A 98 4.88 17.82 -9.47
C GLY A 98 6.14 18.24 -8.71
N LYS A 99 6.40 19.55 -8.55
CA LYS A 99 7.47 20.04 -7.67
C LYS A 99 7.30 19.45 -6.26
N ARG A 100 8.36 18.84 -5.76
CA ARG A 100 8.40 18.17 -4.45
C ARG A 100 8.37 19.20 -3.32
N LEU A 101 7.23 19.27 -2.63
CA LEU A 101 6.95 20.20 -1.53
C LEU A 101 6.40 19.48 -0.29
N PRO A 102 6.49 20.09 0.91
CA PRO A 102 6.03 19.44 2.15
C PRO A 102 4.53 19.13 2.08
N GLY A 103 4.08 18.15 2.85
CA GLY A 103 2.68 17.73 2.81
C GLY A 103 2.43 16.38 3.47
N ARG A 104 1.19 15.90 3.37
CA ARG A 104 0.77 14.62 3.95
C ARG A 104 1.60 13.45 3.40
N MET A 105 2.19 12.65 4.30
CA MET A 105 3.00 11.49 3.97
C MET A 105 2.39 10.22 4.56
N GLY A 106 2.45 9.12 3.79
CA GLY A 106 1.81 7.84 4.15
C GLY A 106 0.29 7.88 3.99
N GLY A 107 -0.38 6.80 4.39
CA GLY A 107 -1.82 6.64 4.18
C GLY A 107 -2.20 6.40 2.72
N GLN A 108 -1.23 6.07 1.88
CA GLN A 108 -1.43 5.75 0.47
C GLN A 108 -1.37 4.24 0.26
N ARG A 109 -2.06 3.73 -0.77
CA ARG A 109 -2.00 2.33 -1.20
C ARG A 109 -0.62 2.04 -1.77
N VAL A 110 0.10 1.10 -1.17
CA VAL A 110 1.45 0.67 -1.58
C VAL A 110 1.41 -0.83 -1.81
N THR A 111 2.10 -1.27 -2.87
CA THR A 111 2.27 -2.69 -3.18
C THR A 111 3.74 -3.07 -3.06
N THR A 112 4.05 -4.00 -2.17
CA THR A 112 5.37 -4.64 -2.09
C THR A 112 5.31 -5.90 -2.95
N ARG A 113 6.25 -6.04 -3.90
CA ARG A 113 6.33 -7.19 -4.80
C ARG A 113 7.47 -8.13 -4.39
N GLY A 114 7.42 -9.38 -4.82
CA GLY A 114 8.47 -10.37 -4.56
C GLY A 114 8.60 -10.83 -3.09
N SER A 115 7.55 -10.69 -2.28
CA SER A 115 7.53 -11.24 -0.93
C SER A 115 7.39 -12.75 -1.00
N LYS A 116 8.29 -13.50 -0.36
CA LYS A 116 8.21 -14.97 -0.34
C LYS A 116 7.34 -15.47 0.79
N VAL A 117 6.50 -16.47 0.52
CA VAL A 117 5.81 -17.25 1.55
C VAL A 117 6.82 -18.17 2.21
N VAL A 118 6.99 -18.02 3.53
CA VAL A 118 7.95 -18.80 4.32
C VAL A 118 7.28 -20.03 4.91
N ARG A 119 6.06 -19.88 5.39
CA ARG A 119 5.29 -20.95 6.02
C ARG A 119 3.80 -20.66 5.97
N VAL A 120 3.01 -21.71 5.81
CA VAL A 120 1.54 -21.65 5.87
C VAL A 120 1.05 -22.53 7.01
N ASP A 121 0.29 -21.95 7.95
CA ASP A 121 -0.36 -22.68 9.04
C ASP A 121 -1.86 -22.72 8.76
N GLN A 122 -2.32 -23.87 8.25
CA GLN A 122 -3.71 -24.09 7.84
C GLN A 122 -4.66 -24.20 9.04
N GLU A 123 -4.20 -24.73 10.18
CA GLU A 123 -5.02 -24.87 11.39
C GLU A 123 -5.42 -23.51 11.95
N LYS A 124 -4.50 -22.56 11.93
CA LYS A 124 -4.70 -21.20 12.46
C LYS A 124 -5.08 -20.18 11.39
N ASN A 125 -5.14 -20.58 10.12
CA ASN A 125 -5.29 -19.69 8.96
C ASN A 125 -4.26 -18.54 8.96
N LEU A 126 -2.98 -18.86 9.18
CA LEU A 126 -1.89 -17.87 9.21
C LEU A 126 -0.90 -18.10 8.07
N ILE A 127 -0.35 -17.00 7.55
CA ILE A 127 0.70 -17.01 6.53
C ILE A 127 1.87 -16.19 7.03
N LEU A 128 3.08 -16.75 6.93
CA LEU A 128 4.33 -16.07 7.26
C LEU A 128 4.98 -15.59 5.96
N LEU A 129 5.20 -14.28 5.85
CA LEU A 129 5.83 -13.65 4.69
C LEU A 129 7.24 -13.17 5.05
N LYS A 130 8.18 -13.36 4.13
CA LYS A 130 9.53 -12.83 4.25
C LYS A 130 9.51 -11.32 3.98
N GLY A 131 9.94 -10.53 4.98
CA GLY A 131 10.15 -9.09 4.86
C GLY A 131 9.05 -8.24 5.48
N SER A 132 8.92 -7.00 5.00
CA SER A 132 7.99 -6.01 5.54
C SER A 132 6.67 -5.94 4.78
N THR A 133 5.56 -5.91 5.50
CA THR A 133 4.23 -5.68 4.94
C THR A 133 3.86 -4.18 4.98
N PRO A 134 3.16 -3.67 3.94
CA PRO A 134 2.76 -2.27 3.89
C PRO A 134 1.57 -2.00 4.84
N GLY A 135 1.83 -1.31 5.94
CA GLY A 135 0.79 -0.77 6.81
C GLY A 135 1.09 -0.87 8.31
N PRO A 136 0.19 -0.38 9.17
CA PRO A 136 0.29 -0.58 10.61
C PRO A 136 -0.11 -2.02 10.99
N LYS A 137 0.26 -2.45 12.22
CA LYS A 137 -0.18 -3.72 12.81
C LYS A 137 -1.71 -3.80 12.82
N GLY A 138 -2.27 -4.93 12.41
CA GLY A 138 -3.72 -5.13 12.30
C GLY A 138 -4.36 -4.42 11.09
N GLY A 139 -3.56 -3.82 10.21
CA GLY A 139 -4.04 -3.26 8.96
C GLY A 139 -4.49 -4.35 7.99
N TRP A 140 -5.49 -4.02 7.16
CA TRP A 140 -5.93 -4.88 6.07
C TRP A 140 -4.90 -4.88 4.95
N VAL A 141 -4.56 -6.07 4.44
CA VAL A 141 -3.69 -6.28 3.30
C VAL A 141 -4.35 -7.22 2.30
N LEU A 142 -4.03 -7.03 1.03
CA LEU A 142 -4.44 -7.86 -0.08
C LEU A 142 -3.21 -8.59 -0.61
N ILE A 143 -3.23 -9.92 -0.52
CA ILE A 143 -2.18 -10.79 -1.04
C ILE A 143 -2.68 -11.36 -2.37
N GLN A 144 -1.84 -11.30 -3.38
CA GLN A 144 -2.11 -11.82 -4.71
C GLN A 144 -0.84 -12.46 -5.26
N GLU A 145 -1.00 -13.36 -6.21
CA GLU A 145 0.11 -13.87 -7.01
C GLU A 145 0.88 -12.69 -7.65
N ASP A 146 2.21 -12.74 -7.56
CA ASP A 146 3.06 -11.77 -8.24
C ASP A 146 3.25 -12.19 -9.69
N ARG A 147 2.35 -11.74 -10.57
CA ARG A 147 2.50 -11.88 -12.04
C ARG A 147 3.73 -11.12 -12.50
N LYS A 148 4.90 -11.70 -12.33
CA LYS A 148 6.15 -11.11 -12.79
C LYS A 148 6.27 -11.39 -14.28
N LYS A 149 6.06 -10.37 -15.11
CA LYS A 149 6.79 -10.29 -16.38
C LYS A 149 8.27 -10.14 -16.04
N ARG A 150 9.06 -11.05 -16.60
CA ARG A 150 10.52 -11.00 -16.69
C ARG A 150 11.00 -9.61 -17.11
#